data_AF-A0A1U9K4W0-F1
#
_entry.id   AF-A0A1U9K4W0-F1
#
_cell.length_a   1.000
_cell.length_b   1.000
_cell.length_c   1.000
_cell.angle_alpha   90.00
_cell.angle_beta   90.00
_cell.angle_gamma   90.00
#
_symmetry.space_group_name_H-M   'P 1'
#
loop_
_entity.id
_entity.type
_entity.pdbx_description
1 polymer ?
#
loop_
_entity_poly.entity_id
_entity_poly.type
_entity_poly.pdbx_seq_one_letter_code
_entity_poly.pdbx_strand_id
1 'polypeptide(L)'
;MNAVHANDRLFQQLIGKKLRKVLKELGFPEVSPDVFDSETILIFQQHMAKMPTSHQMAVQQLVRSLHKGRVTAIQTLEDGQTQLTVDFVHLGYLCSVQLVHWHENWDMKGPPTMVKAPKRTAPVLATTAVFAVLLLGSAWMWSSGGFGARSNAMSVKDAIQYIEAEGYIVMTPEEKNEMVTAAEENGYEKARQKLAKQEETDESGEDSHTEGDKGQDSSADDEKEKKKEWTFTMKEGMTSKDVVSALKEYGLIEDELAFAQKLEDAGIATKVRPGKYTFTSDMSEKEIMQALEPK
;
A
#
# COMPACT_ATOMS: atom_id res chain seq x y z
N MET A 1 -26.96 -10.35 29.11
CA MET A 1 -26.13 -9.20 28.69
C MET A 1 -25.91 -9.35 27.20
N ASN A 2 -26.57 -8.50 26.39
CA ASN A 2 -26.70 -8.66 24.95
C ASN A 2 -25.36 -8.46 24.24
N ALA A 3 -24.97 -9.38 23.35
CA ALA A 3 -23.77 -9.29 22.53
C ALA A 3 -23.66 -7.95 21.77
N VAL A 4 -24.80 -7.34 21.45
CA VAL A 4 -24.91 -6.02 20.82
C VAL A 4 -24.24 -4.91 21.66
N HIS A 5 -24.39 -4.93 23.00
CA HIS A 5 -23.80 -3.89 23.87
C HIS A 5 -22.30 -4.03 24.08
N ALA A 6 -21.74 -5.23 23.89
CA ALA A 6 -20.29 -5.45 24.00
C ALA A 6 -19.55 -4.85 22.80
N ASN A 7 -20.11 -5.00 21.59
CA ASN A 7 -19.54 -4.44 20.37
C ASN A 7 -19.55 -2.91 20.37
N ASP A 8 -20.59 -2.30 20.93
CA ASP A 8 -20.72 -0.84 20.97
C ASP A 8 -19.56 -0.18 21.74
N ARG A 9 -19.13 -0.77 22.87
CA ARG A 9 -17.99 -0.26 23.63
C ARG A 9 -16.68 -0.37 22.88
N LEU A 10 -16.46 -1.48 22.17
CA LEU A 10 -15.27 -1.67 21.34
C LEU A 10 -15.24 -0.63 20.22
N PHE A 11 -16.38 -0.38 19.56
CA PHE A 11 -16.48 0.62 18.50
C PHE A 11 -16.16 2.02 18.98
N GLN A 12 -16.66 2.44 20.14
CA GLN A 12 -16.34 3.75 20.71
C GLN A 12 -14.83 3.91 20.99
N GLN A 13 -14.13 2.84 21.37
CA GLN A 13 -12.67 2.87 21.57
C GLN A 13 -11.87 2.96 20.25
N LEU A 14 -12.50 2.62 19.13
CA LEU A 14 -11.86 2.61 17.81
C LEU A 14 -12.03 3.95 17.07
N ILE A 15 -13.05 4.73 17.41
CA ILE A 15 -13.28 6.06 16.85
C ILE A 15 -12.08 6.97 17.13
N GLY A 16 -11.65 7.72 16.11
CA GLY A 16 -10.50 8.62 16.13
C GLY A 16 -9.15 7.96 15.85
N LYS A 17 -9.07 6.61 15.87
CA LYS A 17 -7.87 5.86 15.49
C LYS A 17 -7.71 5.82 13.96
N LYS A 18 -6.48 5.54 13.52
CA LYS A 18 -6.16 5.34 12.09
C LYS A 18 -6.90 4.12 11.55
N LEU A 19 -7.43 4.21 10.33
CA LEU A 19 -8.17 3.12 9.67
C LEU A 19 -7.40 1.81 9.72
N ARG A 20 -6.12 1.79 9.30
CA ARG A 20 -5.29 0.57 9.31
C ARG A 20 -5.23 -0.12 10.68
N LYS A 21 -5.17 0.66 11.75
CA LYS A 21 -5.15 0.13 13.13
C LYS A 21 -6.51 -0.44 13.51
N VAL A 22 -7.59 0.23 13.11
CA VAL A 22 -8.97 -0.23 13.35
C VAL A 22 -9.23 -1.54 12.61
N LEU A 23 -8.83 -1.66 11.33
CA LEU A 23 -9.00 -2.89 10.55
C LEU A 23 -8.27 -4.08 11.20
N LYS A 24 -7.01 -3.86 11.63
CA LYS A 24 -6.23 -4.89 12.34
C LYS A 24 -6.87 -5.30 13.68
N GLU A 25 -7.38 -4.34 14.45
CA GLU A 25 -8.05 -4.61 15.74
C GLU A 25 -9.39 -5.35 15.55
N LEU A 26 -10.10 -5.10 14.45
CA LEU A 26 -11.35 -5.79 14.09
C LEU A 26 -11.14 -7.12 13.35
N GLY A 27 -9.91 -7.43 12.94
CA GLY A 27 -9.61 -8.63 12.14
C GLY A 27 -10.15 -8.55 10.71
N PHE A 28 -10.35 -7.35 10.17
CA PHE A 28 -10.79 -7.14 8.79
C PHE A 28 -9.60 -7.04 7.82
N PRO A 29 -9.78 -7.44 6.54
CA PRO A 29 -8.76 -7.26 5.52
C PRO A 29 -8.49 -5.78 5.24
N GLU A 30 -7.31 -5.47 4.69
CA GLU A 30 -7.01 -4.10 4.22
C GLU A 30 -7.96 -3.70 3.08
N VAL A 31 -8.18 -2.39 2.91
CA VAL A 31 -9.09 -1.90 1.87
C VAL A 31 -8.47 -2.09 0.50
N SER A 32 -9.15 -2.86 -0.36
CA SER A 32 -8.73 -3.07 -1.76
C SER A 32 -8.85 -1.77 -2.58
N PRO A 33 -8.00 -1.56 -3.60
CA PRO A 33 -8.20 -0.52 -4.62
C PRO A 33 -9.58 -0.53 -5.27
N ASP A 34 -10.23 -1.69 -5.32
CA ASP A 34 -11.53 -1.88 -5.99
C ASP A 34 -12.70 -1.22 -5.25
N VAL A 35 -12.47 -0.70 -4.04
CA VAL A 35 -13.48 0.08 -3.28
C VAL A 35 -13.92 1.35 -4.01
N PHE A 36 -13.05 1.91 -4.84
CA PHE A 36 -13.35 3.14 -5.56
C PHE A 36 -13.79 2.81 -6.98
N ASP A 37 -15.09 2.94 -7.23
CA ASP A 37 -15.64 2.85 -8.58
C ASP A 37 -15.22 4.05 -9.45
N SER A 38 -15.38 3.89 -10.77
CA SER A 38 -14.99 4.94 -11.72
C SER A 38 -15.80 6.22 -11.53
N GLU A 39 -17.06 6.13 -11.09
CA GLU A 39 -17.91 7.29 -10.80
C GLU A 39 -17.34 8.11 -9.63
N THR A 40 -16.92 7.45 -8.56
CA THR A 40 -16.31 8.09 -7.40
C THR A 40 -14.99 8.77 -7.75
N ILE A 41 -14.16 8.11 -8.55
CA ILE A 41 -12.90 8.71 -9.01
C ILE A 41 -13.17 9.97 -9.83
N LEU A 42 -14.19 9.97 -10.70
CA LEU A 42 -14.58 11.16 -11.43
C LEU A 42 -15.04 12.29 -10.51
N ILE A 43 -15.82 11.99 -9.46
CA ILE A 43 -16.24 12.97 -8.46
C ILE A 43 -15.01 13.59 -7.77
N PHE A 44 -14.02 12.78 -7.39
CA PHE A 44 -12.77 13.28 -6.80
C PHE A 44 -11.98 14.17 -7.80
N GLN A 45 -11.85 13.74 -9.05
CA GLN A 45 -11.13 14.50 -10.09
C GLN A 45 -11.82 15.84 -10.39
N GLN A 46 -13.15 15.89 -10.41
CA GLN A 46 -13.92 17.12 -10.60
C GLN A 46 -13.68 18.14 -9.47
N HIS A 47 -13.55 17.67 -8.24
CA HIS A 47 -13.30 18.55 -7.09
C HIS A 47 -11.83 18.89 -6.86
N MET A 48 -10.90 18.06 -7.34
CA MET A 48 -9.46 18.20 -7.11
C MET A 48 -8.68 18.29 -8.43
N ALA A 49 -8.42 19.52 -8.88
CA ALA A 49 -7.67 19.79 -10.11
C ALA A 49 -6.23 19.21 -10.16
N LYS A 50 -5.67 18.80 -9.00
CA LYS A 50 -4.32 18.22 -8.91
C LYS A 50 -4.29 16.68 -8.91
N MET A 51 -5.46 16.04 -9.01
CA MET A 51 -5.54 14.59 -9.02
C MET A 51 -5.00 14.02 -10.34
N PRO A 52 -4.32 12.86 -10.34
CA PRO A 52 -3.90 12.21 -11.57
C PRO A 52 -5.09 11.89 -12.49
N THR A 53 -4.90 12.04 -13.80
CA THR A 53 -5.90 11.69 -14.82
C THR A 53 -6.02 10.18 -14.98
N SER A 54 -4.94 9.42 -14.71
CA SER A 54 -4.96 7.96 -14.75
C SER A 54 -5.76 7.41 -13.58
N HIS A 55 -6.77 6.58 -13.88
CA HIS A 55 -7.64 5.94 -12.91
C HIS A 55 -6.85 5.17 -11.86
N GLN A 56 -5.93 4.29 -12.28
CA GLN A 56 -5.13 3.47 -11.36
C GLN A 56 -4.27 4.32 -10.41
N MET A 57 -3.67 5.40 -10.91
CA MET A 57 -2.87 6.30 -10.08
C MET A 57 -3.72 7.07 -9.08
N ALA A 58 -4.89 7.56 -9.49
CA ALA A 58 -5.84 8.25 -8.62
C ALA A 58 -6.32 7.33 -7.49
N VAL A 59 -6.75 6.11 -7.84
CA VAL A 59 -7.17 5.08 -6.87
C VAL A 59 -6.04 4.78 -5.88
N GLN A 60 -4.83 4.49 -6.35
CA GLN A 60 -3.70 4.19 -5.47
C GLN A 60 -3.39 5.35 -4.51
N GLN A 61 -3.45 6.59 -4.98
CA GLN A 61 -3.23 7.77 -4.12
C GLN A 61 -4.35 7.95 -3.08
N LEU A 62 -5.59 7.70 -3.47
CA LEU A 62 -6.74 7.75 -2.56
C LEU A 62 -6.65 6.66 -1.50
N VAL A 63 -6.41 5.40 -1.87
CA VAL A 63 -6.25 4.28 -0.92
C VAL A 63 -5.12 4.56 0.08
N ARG A 64 -3.97 5.06 -0.39
CA ARG A 64 -2.87 5.46 0.49
C ARG A 64 -3.26 6.55 1.48
N SER A 65 -4.11 7.48 1.06
CA SER A 65 -4.60 8.57 1.92
C SER A 65 -5.67 8.07 2.89
N LEU A 66 -6.56 7.19 2.43
CA LEU A 66 -7.61 6.53 3.19
C LEU A 66 -7.03 5.69 4.33
N HIS A 67 -5.97 4.91 4.08
CA HIS A 67 -5.28 4.12 5.12
C HIS A 67 -4.66 4.99 6.22
N LYS A 68 -4.31 6.25 5.92
CA LYS A 68 -3.85 7.24 6.90
C LYS A 68 -5.00 8.00 7.56
N GLY A 69 -6.21 7.86 7.03
CA GLY A 69 -7.45 8.41 7.54
C GLY A 69 -7.81 7.92 8.93
N ARG A 70 -8.75 8.62 9.57
CA ARG A 70 -9.28 8.30 10.89
C ARG A 70 -10.72 7.84 10.77
N VAL A 71 -11.06 6.82 11.53
CA VAL A 71 -12.45 6.34 11.61
C VAL A 71 -13.23 7.30 12.50
N THR A 72 -14.31 7.90 11.99
CA THR A 72 -15.15 8.87 12.71
C THR A 72 -16.42 8.25 13.24
N ALA A 73 -16.92 7.21 12.59
CA ALA A 73 -18.06 6.43 13.06
C ALA A 73 -17.93 4.96 12.66
N ILE A 74 -18.49 4.08 13.49
CA ILE A 74 -18.63 2.65 13.23
C ILE A 74 -20.07 2.29 13.56
N GLN A 75 -20.76 1.62 12.64
CA GLN A 75 -22.15 1.20 12.81
C GLN A 75 -22.32 -0.22 12.30
N THR A 76 -23.16 -1.01 12.97
CA THR A 76 -23.62 -2.30 12.46
C THR A 76 -24.98 -2.11 11.80
N LEU A 77 -25.09 -2.49 10.53
CA LEU A 77 -26.33 -2.45 9.76
C LEU A 77 -27.24 -3.61 10.17
N GLU A 78 -28.53 -3.51 9.84
CA GLU A 78 -29.54 -4.54 10.16
C GLU A 78 -29.19 -5.90 9.54
N ASP A 79 -28.51 -5.89 8.39
CA ASP A 79 -28.07 -7.09 7.67
C ASP A 79 -26.79 -7.72 8.25
N GLY A 80 -26.30 -7.23 9.40
CA GLY A 80 -25.07 -7.69 10.05
C GLY A 80 -23.78 -7.16 9.41
N GLN A 81 -23.88 -6.32 8.39
CA GLN A 81 -22.73 -5.65 7.78
C GLN A 81 -22.16 -4.57 8.71
N THR A 82 -20.85 -4.35 8.64
CA THR A 82 -20.19 -3.27 9.41
C THR A 82 -19.89 -2.10 8.49
N GLN A 83 -20.42 -0.94 8.85
CA GLN A 83 -20.19 0.33 8.18
C GLN A 83 -19.18 1.18 8.96
N LEU A 84 -18.15 1.67 8.28
CA LEU A 84 -17.13 2.57 8.79
C LEU A 84 -17.20 3.90 8.06
N THR A 85 -17.34 5.00 8.79
CA THR A 85 -17.12 6.34 8.23
C THR A 85 -15.67 6.74 8.46
N VAL A 86 -14.95 7.09 7.40
CA VAL A 86 -13.53 7.40 7.44
C VAL A 86 -13.26 8.77 6.88
N ASP A 87 -12.61 9.60 7.68
CA ASP A 87 -12.19 10.94 7.31
C ASP A 87 -10.68 10.95 7.03
N PHE A 88 -10.28 11.47 5.88
CA PHE A 88 -8.87 11.58 5.50
C PHE A 88 -8.59 12.88 4.74
N VAL A 89 -7.35 13.33 4.80
CA VAL A 89 -6.92 14.52 4.07
C VAL A 89 -6.21 14.11 2.79
N HIS A 90 -6.68 14.61 1.65
CA HIS A 90 -6.07 14.37 0.35
C HIS A 90 -6.02 15.69 -0.44
N LEU A 91 -4.83 16.03 -0.97
CA LEU A 91 -4.61 17.24 -1.79
C LEU A 91 -5.19 18.56 -1.24
N GLY A 92 -5.24 18.71 0.09
CA GLY A 92 -5.78 19.91 0.75
C GLY A 92 -7.30 19.91 0.95
N TYR A 93 -7.96 18.77 0.77
CA TYR A 93 -9.36 18.54 1.06
C TYR A 93 -9.49 17.52 2.19
N LEU A 94 -10.44 17.76 3.09
CA LEU A 94 -10.94 16.78 4.04
C LEU A 94 -12.04 15.98 3.32
N CYS A 95 -11.77 14.71 3.11
CA CYS A 95 -12.65 13.76 2.45
C CYS A 95 -13.25 12.85 3.50
N SER A 96 -14.55 12.59 3.42
CA SER A 96 -15.24 11.61 4.26
C SER A 96 -15.96 10.60 3.37
N VAL A 97 -15.69 9.31 3.61
CA VAL A 97 -16.25 8.18 2.87
C VAL A 97 -16.88 7.18 3.82
N GLN A 98 -17.92 6.49 3.34
CA GLN A 98 -18.57 5.42 4.08
C GLN A 98 -18.19 4.09 3.44
N LEU A 99 -17.49 3.24 4.19
CA LEU A 99 -17.07 1.92 3.75
C LEU A 99 -17.96 0.88 4.42
N VAL A 100 -18.40 -0.11 3.67
CA VAL A 100 -19.17 -1.25 4.16
C VAL A 100 -18.36 -2.50 3.90
N HIS A 101 -18.25 -3.35 4.93
CA HIS A 101 -17.58 -4.63 4.83
C HIS A 101 -18.60 -5.77 4.76
N TRP A 102 -18.48 -6.61 3.73
CA TRP A 102 -19.31 -7.80 3.55
C TRP A 102 -18.52 -8.92 2.87
N HIS A 103 -18.51 -10.13 3.47
CA HIS A 103 -17.82 -11.32 2.95
C HIS A 103 -16.38 -11.07 2.44
N GLU A 104 -15.55 -10.44 3.28
CA GLU A 104 -14.14 -10.09 2.97
C GLU A 104 -13.95 -9.02 1.88
N ASN A 105 -15.04 -8.51 1.30
CA ASN A 105 -15.02 -7.42 0.35
C ASN A 105 -15.39 -6.10 1.03
N TRP A 106 -14.79 -5.04 0.50
CA TRP A 106 -15.10 -3.67 0.88
C TRP A 106 -15.84 -3.00 -0.27
N ASP A 107 -16.91 -2.29 0.07
CA ASP A 107 -17.67 -1.48 -0.86
C ASP A 107 -17.87 -0.08 -0.28
N MET A 108 -18.02 0.92 -1.14
CA MET A 108 -18.28 2.30 -0.72
C MET A 108 -19.78 2.61 -0.80
N LYS A 109 -20.35 3.09 0.30
CA LYS A 109 -21.77 3.40 0.38
C LYS A 109 -22.02 4.89 0.12
N GLY A 110 -22.53 5.19 -1.07
CA GLY A 110 -22.91 6.54 -1.46
C GLY A 110 -21.71 7.44 -1.82
N PRO A 111 -21.96 8.66 -2.28
CA PRO A 111 -20.92 9.53 -2.79
C PRO A 111 -19.98 10.04 -1.67
N PRO A 112 -18.69 10.24 -1.97
CA PRO A 112 -17.77 10.83 -1.03
C PRO A 112 -18.16 12.29 -0.75
N THR A 113 -17.98 12.73 0.49
CA THR A 113 -18.12 14.15 0.83
C THR A 113 -16.75 14.79 0.92
N MET A 114 -16.62 16.01 0.40
CA MET A 114 -15.34 16.71 0.33
C MET A 114 -15.52 18.16 0.76
N VAL A 115 -14.70 18.59 1.71
CA VAL A 115 -14.63 19.98 2.17
C VAL A 115 -13.20 20.44 2.08
N LYS A 116 -12.95 21.66 1.60
CA LYS A 116 -11.60 22.21 1.55
C LYS A 116 -11.02 22.25 2.98
N ALA A 117 -9.89 21.58 3.19
CA ALA A 117 -9.29 21.52 4.51
C ALA A 117 -8.88 22.93 4.94
N PRO A 118 -9.18 23.35 6.18
CA PRO A 118 -8.70 24.63 6.68
C PRO A 118 -7.17 24.62 6.61
N LYS A 119 -6.59 25.67 6.03
CA LYS A 119 -5.14 25.86 6.07
C LYS A 119 -4.78 25.93 7.55
N ARG A 120 -4.06 24.94 8.06
CA ARG A 120 -3.43 25.00 9.37
C ARG A 120 -2.39 26.12 9.31
N THR A 121 -2.82 27.34 9.59
CA THR A 121 -1.90 28.40 9.99
C THR A 121 -1.32 27.92 11.30
N ALA A 122 -0.03 27.59 11.31
CA ALA A 122 0.68 27.38 12.58
C ALA A 122 0.38 28.60 13.46
N PRO A 123 -0.01 28.44 14.73
CA PRO A 123 -0.23 29.59 15.57
C PRO A 123 1.10 30.34 15.70
N VAL A 124 1.19 31.51 15.07
CA VAL A 124 2.33 32.44 15.16
C VAL A 124 2.50 32.99 16.60
N LEU A 125 1.65 32.58 17.54
CA LEU A 125 1.65 33.01 18.94
C LEU A 125 2.84 32.50 19.78
N ALA A 126 3.66 31.57 19.29
CA ALA A 126 4.79 31.05 20.08
C ALA A 126 6.10 31.84 19.91
N THR A 127 6.28 32.65 18.85
CA THR A 127 7.57 33.34 18.62
C THR A 127 7.70 34.65 19.39
N THR A 128 6.60 35.33 19.72
CA THR A 128 6.64 36.57 20.52
C THR A 128 6.80 36.32 22.02
N ALA A 129 6.29 35.19 22.53
CA ALA A 129 6.44 34.81 23.93
C ALA A 129 7.89 34.43 24.29
N VAL A 130 8.64 33.81 23.37
CA VAL A 130 10.05 33.45 23.59
C VAL A 130 10.94 34.70 23.71
N PHE A 131 10.69 35.75 22.94
CA PHE A 131 11.44 37.01 23.03
C PHE A 131 11.16 37.79 24.32
N ALA A 132 9.92 37.79 24.81
CA ALA A 132 9.57 38.47 26.06
C ALA A 132 10.14 37.75 27.30
N VAL A 133 10.19 36.41 27.29
CA VAL A 133 10.81 35.61 28.38
C VAL A 133 12.33 35.74 28.38
N LEU A 134 12.98 35.85 27.20
CA LEU A 134 14.43 36.08 27.10
C LEU A 134 14.87 37.44 27.68
N LEU A 135 14.10 38.51 27.46
CA LEU A 135 14.43 39.84 27.99
C LEU A 135 14.16 39.99 29.49
N LEU A 136 13.14 39.31 30.03
CA LEU A 136 12.88 39.30 31.47
C LEU A 136 13.81 38.35 32.24
N GLY A 137 14.30 37.29 31.59
CA GLY A 137 15.27 36.34 32.17
C GLY A 137 16.67 36.92 32.38
N SER A 138 17.15 37.76 31.45
CA SER A 138 18.49 38.39 31.58
C SER A 138 18.57 39.41 32.71
N ALA A 139 17.44 40.00 33.13
CA ALA A 139 17.41 40.93 34.26
C ALA A 139 17.47 40.23 35.63
N TRP A 140 16.94 39.01 35.74
CA TRP A 140 17.01 38.21 36.97
C TRP A 140 18.30 37.40 37.11
N MET A 141 18.96 37.07 35.99
CA MET A 141 20.17 36.23 35.98
C MET A 141 21.44 36.95 36.47
N TRP A 142 21.44 38.28 36.62
CA TRP A 142 22.56 39.02 37.23
C TRP A 142 22.45 39.25 38.75
N SER A 143 21.30 38.93 39.37
CA SER A 143 21.03 39.29 40.78
C SER A 143 21.03 38.11 41.76
N SER A 144 20.82 36.87 41.30
CA SER A 144 20.83 35.69 42.16
C SER A 144 21.85 34.66 41.68
N GLY A 145 22.97 34.55 42.38
CA GLY A 145 23.93 33.48 42.18
C GLY A 145 23.30 32.10 42.42
N GLY A 146 23.54 31.18 41.46
CA GLY A 146 23.50 29.72 41.62
C GLY A 146 22.10 29.06 41.64
N PHE A 147 21.80 28.23 40.63
CA PHE A 147 22.01 26.77 40.64
C PHE A 147 21.24 26.12 39.48
N GLY A 148 21.69 24.94 39.06
CA GLY A 148 21.34 24.30 37.81
C GLY A 148 19.89 23.86 37.67
N ALA A 149 19.38 24.00 36.45
CA ALA A 149 18.25 23.24 35.95
C ALA A 149 18.77 22.21 34.95
N ARG A 150 18.66 20.94 35.34
CA ARG A 150 18.93 19.76 34.52
C ARG A 150 17.90 19.74 33.39
N SER A 151 18.31 20.14 32.18
CA SER A 151 17.49 19.98 30.98
C SER A 151 17.63 18.54 30.48
N ASN A 152 16.66 17.68 30.76
CA ASN A 152 16.44 16.48 29.94
C ASN A 152 15.73 16.88 28.65
N ALA A 153 16.37 17.76 27.87
CA ALA A 153 16.08 17.90 26.45
C ALA A 153 16.90 16.82 25.76
N MET A 154 16.22 15.82 25.19
CA MET A 154 16.87 14.78 24.40
C MET A 154 17.81 15.45 23.39
N SER A 155 19.09 15.06 23.43
CA SER A 155 20.10 15.63 22.55
C SER A 155 19.69 15.36 21.10
N VAL A 156 20.03 16.27 20.18
CA VAL A 156 19.82 16.04 18.74
C VAL A 156 20.43 14.71 18.30
N LYS A 157 21.52 14.29 18.94
CA LYS A 157 22.18 12.99 18.74
C LYS A 157 21.33 11.81 19.21
N ASP A 158 20.64 11.93 20.35
CA ASP A 158 19.75 10.88 20.88
C ASP A 158 18.47 10.77 20.04
N ALA A 159 17.98 11.90 19.50
CA ALA A 159 16.84 11.92 18.59
C ALA A 159 17.16 11.27 17.24
N ILE A 160 18.38 11.46 16.72
CA ILE A 160 18.86 10.80 15.50
C ILE A 160 18.99 9.29 15.74
N GLN A 161 19.60 8.86 16.85
CA GLN A 161 19.71 7.45 17.20
C GLN A 161 18.36 6.74 17.37
N TYR A 162 17.36 7.42 17.95
CA TYR A 162 16.02 6.84 18.09
C TYR A 162 15.35 6.61 16.72
N ILE A 163 15.54 7.53 15.77
CA ILE A 163 14.93 7.45 14.44
C ILE A 163 15.64 6.40 13.56
N GLU A 164 16.96 6.27 13.70
CA GLU A 164 17.75 5.22 13.06
C GLU A 164 17.42 3.82 13.60
N ALA A 165 17.23 3.69 14.92
CA ALA A 165 16.80 2.43 15.54
C ALA A 165 15.38 1.98 15.11
N GLU A 166 14.52 2.91 14.70
CA GLU A 166 13.19 2.66 14.13
C GLU A 166 13.23 2.42 12.61
N GLY A 167 14.42 2.32 12.01
CA GLY A 167 14.62 1.95 10.60
C GLY A 167 14.44 3.09 9.59
N TYR A 168 14.59 4.35 10.03
CA TYR A 168 14.53 5.52 9.15
C TYR A 168 15.94 6.08 8.90
N ILE A 169 16.26 6.36 7.63
CA ILE A 169 17.53 6.97 7.23
C ILE A 169 17.41 8.50 7.35
N VAL A 170 18.27 9.11 8.17
CA VAL A 170 18.33 10.57 8.34
C VAL A 170 19.27 11.16 7.29
N MET A 171 18.72 11.93 6.35
CA MET A 171 19.49 12.59 5.28
C MET A 171 19.43 14.10 5.41
N THR A 172 20.54 14.76 5.06
CA THR A 172 20.61 16.21 4.99
C THR A 172 19.85 16.74 3.78
N PRO A 173 19.42 18.03 3.79
CA PRO A 173 18.70 18.62 2.66
C PRO A 173 19.49 18.60 1.34
N GLU A 174 20.82 18.65 1.42
CA GLU A 174 21.73 18.63 0.28
C GLU A 174 21.76 17.22 -0.36
N GLU A 175 21.94 16.17 0.45
CA GLU A 175 21.92 14.77 0.00
C GLU A 175 20.56 14.37 -0.60
N LYS A 176 19.47 14.91 -0.05
CA LYS A 176 18.12 14.69 -0.60
C LYS A 176 17.99 15.26 -2.01
N ASN A 177 18.51 16.46 -2.25
CA ASN A 177 18.44 17.09 -3.57
C ASN A 177 19.31 16.37 -4.60
N GLU A 178 20.46 15.82 -4.18
CA GLU A 178 21.29 14.97 -5.04
C GLU A 178 20.62 13.64 -5.39
N MET A 179 19.85 13.04 -4.48
CA MET A 179 19.10 11.82 -4.78
C MET A 179 17.91 12.07 -5.70
N VAL A 180 17.23 13.19 -5.56
CA VAL A 180 16.11 13.57 -6.45
C VAL A 180 16.63 13.82 -7.87
N THR A 181 17.72 14.59 -8.01
CA THR A 181 18.35 14.84 -9.32
C THR A 181 18.92 13.57 -9.96
N ALA A 182 19.55 12.68 -9.17
CA ALA A 182 20.02 11.39 -9.68
C ALA A 182 18.88 10.45 -10.12
N ALA A 183 17.72 10.50 -9.46
CA ALA A 183 16.54 9.72 -9.82
C ALA A 183 15.83 10.27 -11.07
N GLU A 184 15.88 11.59 -11.29
CA GLU A 184 15.33 12.26 -12.46
C GLU A 184 16.16 12.02 -13.73
N GLU A 185 17.48 11.87 -13.63
CA GLU A 185 18.36 11.74 -14.80
C GLU A 185 18.63 10.30 -15.28
N ASN A 186 18.62 9.29 -14.40
CA ASN A 186 19.12 7.94 -14.75
C ASN A 186 18.19 6.76 -14.39
N GLY A 187 16.96 7.03 -13.96
CA GLY A 187 16.04 5.97 -13.54
C GLY A 187 16.46 5.25 -12.24
N TYR A 188 15.55 4.42 -11.73
CA TYR A 188 15.51 3.93 -10.34
C TYR A 188 16.69 3.04 -9.88
N GLU A 189 17.58 2.61 -10.79
CA GLU A 189 18.63 1.62 -10.50
C GLU A 189 19.87 2.19 -9.79
N LYS A 190 20.32 3.41 -10.13
CA LYS A 190 21.49 4.03 -9.46
C LYS A 190 21.18 4.54 -8.04
N ALA A 191 19.93 4.90 -7.75
CA ALA A 191 19.50 5.31 -6.41
C ALA A 191 19.60 4.14 -5.40
N ARG A 192 19.36 2.90 -5.86
CA ARG A 192 19.54 1.68 -5.05
C ARG A 192 21.01 1.38 -4.75
N GLN A 193 21.91 1.59 -5.71
CA GLN A 193 23.35 1.34 -5.51
C GLN A 193 24.00 2.28 -4.50
N LYS A 194 23.50 3.53 -4.35
CA LYS A 194 23.97 4.44 -3.31
C LYS A 194 23.41 4.10 -1.92
N LEU A 195 22.18 3.59 -1.82
CA LEU A 195 21.63 3.07 -0.56
C LEU A 195 22.44 1.86 -0.05
N ALA A 196 22.78 0.93 -0.95
CA ALA A 196 23.54 -0.28 -0.58
C ALA A 196 24.98 0.02 -0.12
N LYS A 197 25.60 1.09 -0.65
CA LYS A 197 26.99 1.45 -0.30
C LYS A 197 27.14 2.11 1.07
N GLN A 198 26.04 2.52 1.70
CA GLN A 198 26.03 3.12 3.04
C GLN A 198 25.72 2.10 4.14
N GLU A 199 25.28 0.88 3.77
CA GLU A 199 25.08 -0.26 4.68
C GLU A 199 26.35 -1.12 4.88
N GLU A 200 27.38 -1.01 4.03
CA GLU A 200 28.59 -1.86 4.08
C GLU A 200 29.80 -1.26 4.85
N THR A 201 29.61 -0.47 5.91
CA THR A 201 30.75 0.04 6.73
C THR A 201 30.73 -0.39 8.20
N ASP A 202 29.83 -1.28 8.63
CA ASP A 202 29.92 -1.88 9.96
C ASP A 202 29.42 -3.33 9.94
N GLU A 203 30.31 -4.26 9.59
CA GLU A 203 30.54 -5.54 10.30
C GLU A 203 31.52 -6.41 9.49
N SER A 204 32.79 -6.33 9.89
CA SER A 204 33.78 -7.35 9.60
C SER A 204 33.79 -8.34 10.77
N GLY A 205 33.54 -9.63 10.48
CA GLY A 205 33.59 -10.71 11.46
C GLY A 205 33.14 -12.06 10.89
N GLU A 206 34.02 -12.68 10.08
CA GLU A 206 34.51 -14.09 10.17
C GLU A 206 33.60 -15.08 10.95
N ASP A 207 33.17 -16.25 10.45
CA ASP A 207 33.97 -17.31 9.84
C ASP A 207 33.10 -18.45 9.22
N SER A 208 33.71 -19.11 8.23
CA SER A 208 33.60 -20.47 7.67
C SER A 208 32.46 -21.45 8.08
N HIS A 209 31.77 -22.04 7.09
CA HIS A 209 32.09 -23.42 6.66
C HIS A 209 31.42 -23.88 5.34
N THR A 210 32.26 -24.65 4.64
CA THR A 210 32.26 -25.20 3.29
C THR A 210 31.43 -26.49 3.08
N GLU A 211 30.88 -26.61 1.86
CA GLU A 211 30.62 -27.78 0.99
C GLU A 211 29.76 -29.00 1.40
N GLY A 212 28.96 -29.41 0.39
CA GLY A 212 28.91 -30.78 -0.11
C GLY A 212 27.54 -31.44 -0.01
N ASP A 213 27.08 -32.28 -0.93
CA ASP A 213 27.52 -32.69 -2.26
C ASP A 213 26.38 -33.57 -2.83
N LYS A 214 26.31 -33.56 -4.16
CA LYS A 214 25.71 -34.47 -5.17
C LYS A 214 24.84 -35.69 -4.82
N GLY A 215 23.97 -35.96 -5.81
CA GLY A 215 23.72 -37.27 -6.43
C GLY A 215 22.35 -37.25 -7.15
N GLN A 216 22.19 -37.00 -8.46
CA GLN A 216 22.76 -37.65 -9.66
C GLN A 216 22.56 -39.18 -9.63
N ASP A 217 21.75 -39.77 -10.51
CA ASP A 217 22.12 -40.31 -11.84
C ASP A 217 20.85 -41.00 -12.44
N SER A 218 20.61 -41.29 -13.73
CA SER A 218 21.23 -41.01 -15.03
C SER A 218 20.34 -41.57 -16.16
N SER A 219 20.73 -41.23 -17.40
CA SER A 219 20.48 -41.87 -18.72
C SER A 219 19.61 -40.98 -19.64
N ALA A 220 20.18 -40.16 -20.54
CA ALA A 220 20.96 -40.44 -21.76
C ALA A 220 20.08 -40.53 -23.03
N ASP A 221 20.30 -39.54 -23.90
CA ASP A 221 20.08 -39.49 -25.37
C ASP A 221 18.65 -39.38 -25.93
N ASP A 222 18.23 -38.15 -26.25
CA ASP A 222 17.78 -37.73 -27.59
C ASP A 222 17.43 -36.22 -27.60
N GLU A 223 17.77 -35.52 -28.68
CA GLU A 223 17.38 -34.12 -28.92
C GLU A 223 15.86 -33.97 -29.00
N LYS A 224 15.22 -33.50 -27.92
CA LYS A 224 13.90 -32.86 -27.93
C LYS A 224 13.85 -31.83 -26.82
N GLU A 225 13.59 -30.58 -27.19
CA GLU A 225 13.30 -29.48 -26.28
C GLU A 225 12.37 -29.95 -25.16
N LYS A 226 12.82 -29.84 -23.91
CA LYS A 226 12.02 -30.23 -22.74
C LYS A 226 10.82 -29.28 -22.63
N LYS A 227 9.70 -29.72 -23.20
CA LYS A 227 8.40 -29.04 -23.08
C LYS A 227 8.05 -28.91 -21.60
N LYS A 228 7.90 -27.67 -21.12
CA LYS A 228 7.40 -27.42 -19.76
C LYS A 228 5.89 -27.51 -19.80
N GLU A 229 5.30 -28.33 -18.91
CA GLU A 229 3.85 -28.48 -18.79
C GLU A 229 3.35 -27.75 -17.54
N TRP A 230 2.27 -26.98 -17.68
CA TRP A 230 1.59 -26.30 -16.58
C TRP A 230 0.15 -26.79 -16.48
N THR A 231 -0.30 -26.96 -15.24
CA THR A 231 -1.67 -27.36 -14.95
C THR A 231 -2.39 -26.24 -14.23
N PHE A 232 -3.46 -25.72 -14.83
CA PHE A 232 -4.35 -24.75 -14.21
C PHE A 232 -5.65 -25.43 -13.78
N THR A 233 -6.14 -25.13 -12.58
CA THR A 233 -7.42 -25.66 -12.08
C THR A 233 -8.38 -24.50 -11.86
N MET A 234 -9.39 -24.39 -12.71
CA MET A 234 -10.41 -23.35 -12.64
C MET A 234 -11.51 -23.78 -11.66
N LYS A 235 -11.76 -22.97 -10.63
CA LYS A 235 -12.82 -23.19 -9.62
C LYS A 235 -14.09 -22.42 -10.00
N GLU A 236 -15.22 -22.81 -9.41
CA GLU A 236 -16.46 -22.04 -9.51
C GLU A 236 -16.25 -20.62 -8.95
N GLY A 237 -16.73 -19.61 -9.68
CA GLY A 237 -16.55 -18.19 -9.34
C GLY A 237 -15.31 -17.53 -9.95
N MET A 238 -14.37 -18.31 -10.51
CA MET A 238 -13.28 -17.74 -11.33
C MET A 238 -13.79 -17.33 -12.71
N THR A 239 -13.31 -16.20 -13.18
CA THR A 239 -13.65 -15.62 -14.48
C THR A 239 -12.61 -16.00 -15.54
N SER A 240 -12.98 -15.84 -16.81
CA SER A 240 -12.04 -16.01 -17.93
C SER A 240 -10.82 -15.09 -17.82
N LYS A 241 -10.94 -13.93 -17.15
CA LYS A 241 -9.80 -13.04 -16.88
C LYS A 241 -8.78 -13.69 -15.94
N ASP A 242 -9.21 -14.45 -14.94
CA ASP A 242 -8.32 -15.12 -13.99
C ASP A 242 -7.47 -16.20 -14.67
N VAL A 243 -8.04 -16.86 -15.68
CA VAL A 243 -7.33 -17.82 -16.54
C VAL A 243 -6.25 -17.12 -17.36
N VAL A 244 -6.58 -15.96 -17.94
CA VAL A 244 -5.66 -15.17 -18.76
C VAL A 244 -4.49 -14.65 -17.93
N SER A 245 -4.75 -14.16 -16.71
CA SER A 245 -3.69 -13.75 -15.78
C SER A 245 -2.75 -14.92 -15.45
N ALA A 246 -3.29 -16.10 -15.16
CA ALA A 246 -2.46 -17.29 -14.90
C ALA A 246 -1.61 -17.69 -16.11
N LEU A 247 -2.14 -17.57 -17.33
CA LEU A 247 -1.39 -17.84 -18.56
C LEU A 247 -0.21 -16.88 -18.76
N LYS A 248 -0.35 -15.60 -18.39
CA LYS A 248 0.74 -14.63 -18.45
C LYS A 248 1.80 -14.89 -17.37
N GLU A 249 1.38 -15.27 -16.16
CA GLU A 249 2.31 -15.66 -15.10
C GLU A 249 3.17 -16.87 -15.49
N TYR A 250 2.60 -17.81 -16.26
CA TYR A 250 3.35 -18.93 -16.84
C TYR A 250 4.18 -18.57 -18.08
N GLY A 251 4.10 -17.33 -18.56
CA GLY A 251 4.79 -16.85 -19.76
C GLY A 251 4.27 -17.46 -21.06
N LEU A 252 3.03 -17.96 -21.06
CA LEU A 252 2.38 -18.56 -22.24
C LEU A 252 1.74 -17.51 -23.16
N ILE A 253 1.51 -16.30 -22.65
CA ILE A 253 1.01 -15.15 -23.40
C ILE A 253 1.79 -13.89 -23.03
N GLU A 254 2.00 -12.99 -23.98
CA GLU A 254 2.75 -11.73 -23.76
C GLU A 254 1.86 -10.63 -23.16
N ASP A 255 0.60 -10.55 -23.59
CA ASP A 255 -0.35 -9.50 -23.21
C ASP A 255 -1.71 -10.08 -22.80
N GLU A 256 -2.05 -9.91 -21.52
CA GLU A 256 -3.34 -10.26 -20.92
C GLU A 256 -4.51 -9.60 -21.65
N LEU A 257 -4.40 -8.31 -21.99
CA LEU A 257 -5.51 -7.54 -22.50
C LEU A 257 -5.81 -7.93 -23.94
N ALA A 258 -4.77 -8.10 -24.76
CA ALA A 258 -4.89 -8.58 -26.13
C ALA A 258 -5.46 -10.00 -26.21
N PHE A 259 -5.04 -10.90 -25.31
CA PHE A 259 -5.52 -12.27 -25.30
C PHE A 259 -6.95 -12.39 -24.74
N ALA A 260 -7.30 -11.61 -23.71
CA ALA A 260 -8.67 -11.54 -23.21
C ALA A 260 -9.66 -11.06 -24.28
N GLN A 261 -9.29 -10.06 -25.08
CA GLN A 261 -10.09 -9.61 -26.22
C GLN A 261 -10.29 -10.73 -27.26
N LYS A 262 -9.23 -11.48 -27.60
CA LYS A 262 -9.35 -12.63 -28.52
C LYS A 262 -10.30 -13.72 -28.00
N LEU A 263 -10.32 -13.96 -26.68
CA LEU A 263 -11.25 -14.90 -26.05
C LEU A 263 -12.70 -14.39 -26.04
N GLU A 264 -12.90 -13.08 -25.88
CA GLU A 264 -14.20 -12.43 -25.98
C GLU A 264 -14.73 -12.45 -27.43
N ASP A 265 -13.89 -12.09 -28.40
CA ASP A 265 -14.22 -12.09 -29.83
C ASP A 265 -14.55 -13.50 -30.34
N ALA A 266 -13.86 -14.53 -29.84
CA ALA A 266 -14.15 -15.92 -30.14
C ALA A 266 -15.38 -16.47 -29.38
N GLY A 267 -15.95 -15.71 -28.44
CA GLY A 267 -17.07 -16.15 -27.61
C GLY A 267 -16.73 -17.33 -26.69
N ILE A 268 -15.44 -17.51 -26.39
CA ILE A 268 -14.92 -18.55 -25.48
C ILE A 268 -14.99 -18.06 -24.04
N ALA A 269 -14.76 -16.75 -23.82
CA ALA A 269 -14.72 -16.11 -22.50
C ALA A 269 -15.96 -16.38 -21.62
N THR A 270 -17.13 -16.59 -22.21
CA THR A 270 -18.40 -16.89 -21.52
C THR A 270 -18.74 -18.38 -21.43
N LYS A 271 -17.94 -19.23 -22.07
CA LYS A 271 -18.16 -20.68 -22.22
C LYS A 271 -17.16 -21.53 -21.44
N VAL A 272 -16.11 -20.93 -20.89
CA VAL A 272 -15.11 -21.62 -20.06
C VAL A 272 -15.81 -22.20 -18.82
N ARG A 273 -15.56 -23.48 -18.53
CA ARG A 273 -16.18 -24.19 -17.40
C ARG A 273 -15.13 -24.48 -16.32
N PRO A 274 -15.54 -24.57 -15.04
CA PRO A 274 -14.66 -25.06 -13.98
C PRO A 274 -14.09 -26.44 -14.34
N GLY A 275 -12.79 -26.64 -14.14
CA GLY A 275 -12.10 -27.84 -14.63
C GLY A 275 -10.58 -27.74 -14.55
N LYS A 276 -9.92 -28.83 -14.96
CA LYS A 276 -8.46 -28.93 -15.01
C LYS A 276 -8.00 -28.76 -16.46
N TYR A 277 -7.16 -27.75 -16.70
CA TYR A 277 -6.60 -27.41 -17.99
C TYR A 277 -5.08 -27.62 -17.96
N THR A 278 -4.52 -28.21 -19.01
CA THR A 278 -3.09 -28.48 -19.14
C THR A 278 -2.53 -27.75 -20.35
N PHE A 279 -1.49 -26.95 -20.13
CA PHE A 279 -0.82 -26.14 -21.15
C PHE A 279 0.65 -26.54 -21.26
N THR A 280 1.25 -26.39 -22.43
CA THR A 280 2.67 -26.66 -22.66
C THR A 280 3.37 -25.44 -23.25
N SER A 281 4.67 -25.28 -23.02
CA SER A 281 5.48 -24.14 -23.50
C SER A 281 5.42 -23.86 -25.00
N ASP A 282 5.12 -24.89 -25.78
CA ASP A 282 5.13 -24.80 -27.24
C ASP A 282 3.73 -24.56 -27.82
N MET A 283 2.69 -24.43 -26.97
CA MET A 283 1.35 -24.15 -27.44
C MET A 283 1.28 -22.72 -27.96
N SER A 284 0.83 -22.59 -29.20
CA SER A 284 0.46 -21.31 -29.78
C SER A 284 -0.80 -20.76 -29.10
N GLU A 285 -1.00 -19.44 -29.15
CA GLU A 285 -2.19 -18.77 -28.62
C GLU A 285 -3.51 -19.43 -29.09
N LYS A 286 -3.55 -19.93 -30.33
CA LYS A 286 -4.72 -20.63 -30.88
C LYS A 286 -4.98 -21.98 -30.22
N GLU A 287 -3.92 -22.73 -29.92
CA GLU A 287 -4.04 -24.03 -29.23
C GLU A 287 -4.44 -23.84 -27.77
N ILE A 288 -3.98 -22.76 -27.13
CA ILE A 288 -4.42 -22.37 -25.78
C ILE A 288 -5.92 -22.04 -25.79
N MET A 289 -6.40 -21.27 -26.77
CA MET A 289 -7.83 -20.98 -26.92
C MET A 289 -8.65 -22.25 -27.12
N GLN A 290 -8.17 -23.18 -27.95
CA GLN A 290 -8.82 -24.46 -28.20
C GLN A 290 -8.85 -25.37 -26.95
N ALA A 291 -7.82 -25.31 -26.11
CA ALA A 291 -7.79 -26.04 -24.84
C ALA A 291 -8.82 -25.50 -23.83
N LEU A 292 -9.22 -24.23 -23.94
CA LEU A 292 -10.22 -23.58 -23.09
C LEU A 292 -11.66 -23.74 -23.58
N GLU A 293 -11.86 -24.19 -24.83
CA GLU A 293 -13.20 -24.48 -25.33
C GLU A 293 -13.85 -25.65 -24.56
N PRO A 294 -15.14 -25.52 -24.19
CA PRO A 294 -15.86 -26.62 -23.57
C PRO A 294 -16.02 -27.78 -24.57
N LYS A 295 -15.65 -28.99 -24.15
CA LYS A 295 -16.00 -30.25 -24.83
C LYS A 295 -17.42 -30.68 -24.49
#